data_AF-A0A2E9KQT9-F1
#
_entry.id   AF-A0A2E9KQT9-F1
#
_cell.length_a   1.000
_cell.length_b   1.000
_cell.length_c   1.000
_cell.angle_alpha   90.00
_cell.angle_beta   90.00
_cell.angle_gamma   90.00
#
_symmetry.space_group_name_H-M   'P 1'
#
loop_
_entity.id
_entity.type
_entity.pdbx_description
1 polymer ?
#
loop_
_entity_poly.entity_id
_entity_poly.type
_entity_poly.pdbx_seq_one_letter_code
_entity_poly.pdbx_strand_id
1 'polypeptide(L)' 'MTREAFKLIYNKALDLISRREHSRYEVMQKLNKRYPETRSLIEEVLDKLIANNILDDERFAEMYINSRARKGFGP' A
#
# COMPACT_ATOMS: atom_id res chain seq x y z
N MET A 1 13.93 -18.93 -4.73
CA MET A 1 13.71 -18.20 -3.46
C MET A 1 12.93 -16.90 -3.65
N THR A 2 13.28 -16.04 -4.61
CA THR A 2 12.65 -14.73 -4.82
C THR A 2 11.17 -14.78 -5.24
N ARG A 3 10.77 -15.74 -6.10
CA ARG A 3 9.40 -15.81 -6.64
C ARG A 3 8.31 -16.13 -5.59
N GLU A 4 8.64 -16.95 -4.60
CA GLU A 4 7.72 -17.28 -3.50
C GLU A 4 7.66 -16.16 -2.46
N ALA A 5 8.79 -15.51 -2.17
CA ALA A 5 8.82 -14.29 -1.35
C ALA A 5 8.00 -13.17 -2.00
N PHE A 6 8.10 -12.99 -3.33
CA PHE A 6 7.31 -12.00 -4.06
C PHE A 6 5.82 -12.25 -3.86
N LYS A 7 5.35 -13.49 -4.11
CA LYS A 7 3.94 -13.85 -3.91
C LYS A 7 3.47 -13.61 -2.47
N LEU A 8 4.28 -13.96 -1.48
CA LEU A 8 3.95 -13.77 -0.07
C LEU A 8 3.75 -12.28 0.25
N ILE A 9 4.67 -11.42 -0.18
CA ILE A 9 4.60 -9.97 0.03
C ILE A 9 3.45 -9.36 -0.76
N TYR A 10 3.25 -9.79 -2.01
CA TYR A 10 2.15 -9.35 -2.88
C TYR A 10 0.79 -9.65 -2.26
N ASN A 11 0.56 -10.89 -1.82
CA ASN A 11 -0.69 -11.27 -1.13
C ASN A 11 -0.87 -10.47 0.15
N LYS A 12 0.20 -10.24 0.91
CA LYS A 12 0.12 -9.41 2.11
C LYS A 12 -0.24 -7.96 1.80
N ALA A 13 0.26 -7.41 0.69
CA ALA A 13 -0.10 -6.08 0.24
C ALA A 13 -1.58 -6.01 -0.16
N LEU A 14 -2.09 -7.01 -0.88
CA LEU A 14 -3.52 -7.11 -1.20
C LEU A 14 -4.40 -7.18 0.06
N ASP A 15 -4.00 -7.96 1.07
CA ASP A 15 -4.70 -8.03 2.36
C ASP A 15 -4.80 -6.66 3.05
N LEU A 16 -3.76 -5.83 2.92
CA LEU A 16 -3.75 -4.47 3.49
C LEU A 16 -4.72 -3.57 2.72
N ILE A 17 -4.61 -3.55 1.39
CA ILE A 17 -5.35 -2.65 0.51
C ILE A 17 -6.84 -3.02 0.44
N SER A 18 -7.21 -4.29 0.58
CA SER A 18 -8.60 -4.76 0.49
C SER A 18 -9.59 -4.12 1.47
N ARG A 19 -9.10 -3.52 2.57
CA ARG A 19 -9.94 -2.92 3.62
C ARG A 19 -10.26 -1.45 3.40
N ARG A 20 -9.39 -0.72 2.69
CA ARG A 20 -9.53 0.70 2.33
C ARG A 20 -8.40 1.11 1.39
N GLU A 21 -8.54 2.26 0.74
CA GLU A 21 -7.42 2.88 0.04
C GLU A 21 -6.24 3.16 1.00
N HIS A 22 -5.03 2.92 0.50
CA HIS A 22 -3.78 3.12 1.20
C HIS A 22 -2.81 3.87 0.29
N SER A 23 -1.94 4.70 0.87
CA SER A 23 -0.84 5.25 0.08
C SER A 23 0.28 4.22 -0.11
N ARG A 24 1.08 4.40 -1.17
CA ARG A 24 2.32 3.65 -1.40
C ARG A 24 3.22 3.69 -0.17
N TYR A 25 3.38 4.86 0.44
CA TYR A 25 4.19 5.02 1.64
C TYR A 25 3.65 4.18 2.81
N GLU A 26 2.34 4.19 3.05
CA GLU A 26 1.74 3.43 4.13
C GLU A 26 1.95 1.91 3.95
N VAL A 27 1.73 1.39 2.73
CA VAL A 27 1.94 -0.03 2.44
C VAL A 27 3.43 -0.41 2.56
N MET A 28 4.34 0.43 2.05
CA MET A 28 5.79 0.26 2.18
C MET A 28 6.22 0.13 3.64
N GLN A 29 5.76 1.03 4.53
CA GLN A 29 6.11 0.99 5.95
C GLN A 29 5.60 -0.29 6.63
N LYS A 30 4.35 -0.69 6.34
CA LYS A 30 3.77 -1.92 6.89
C LYS A 30 4.49 -3.17 6.42
N LEU A 31 4.87 -3.24 5.14
CA LEU A 31 5.58 -4.37 4.58
C LEU A 31 7.02 -4.44 5.09
N ASN A 32 7.76 -3.32 5.12
CA ASN A 32 9.14 -3.31 5.67
C ASN A 32 9.17 -3.72 7.14
N LYS A 33 8.19 -3.28 7.95
CA LYS A 33 8.10 -3.72 9.36
C LYS A 33 7.92 -5.23 9.48
N ARG A 34 7.26 -5.88 8.51
CA ARG A 34 7.00 -7.32 8.52
C ARG A 34 8.11 -8.13 7.85
N TYR A 35 8.77 -7.56 6.85
CA TYR A 35 9.76 -8.22 5.99
C TYR A 35 10.99 -7.32 5.77
N PRO A 36 11.74 -6.99 6.84
CA PRO A 36 12.78 -5.95 6.83
C PRO A 36 13.90 -6.20 5.80
N GLU A 37 14.26 -7.46 5.56
CA GLU A 37 15.34 -7.85 4.64
C GLU A 37 14.92 -7.90 3.16
N THR A 38 13.72 -7.44 2.82
CA THR A 38 13.14 -7.61 1.47
C THR A 38 12.77 -6.30 0.78
N ARG A 39 13.41 -5.19 1.17
CA ARG A 39 13.03 -3.86 0.70
C ARG A 39 12.93 -3.72 -0.83
N SER A 40 13.91 -4.23 -1.58
CA SER A 40 13.87 -4.19 -3.05
C SER A 40 12.70 -4.96 -3.64
N LEU A 41 12.34 -6.10 -3.03
CA LEU A 41 11.20 -6.91 -3.44
C LEU A 41 9.86 -6.25 -3.10
N ILE A 42 9.81 -5.51 -1.98
CA ILE A 42 8.66 -4.69 -1.61
C ILE A 42 8.47 -3.57 -2.64
N GLU A 43 9.53 -2.89 -3.06
CA GLU A 43 9.47 -1.86 -4.11
C GLU A 43 8.88 -2.43 -5.41
N GLU A 44 9.36 -3.60 -5.85
CA GLU A 44 8.83 -4.29 -7.04
C GLU A 44 7.34 -4.66 -6.90
N VAL A 45 6.93 -5.17 -5.73
CA VAL A 45 5.52 -5.48 -5.45
C VAL A 45 4.65 -4.24 -5.53
N LEU A 46 5.08 -3.13 -4.93
CA LEU A 46 4.32 -1.89 -4.93
C LEU A 46 4.21 -1.30 -6.33
N ASP A 47 5.29 -1.36 -7.13
CA ASP A 47 5.27 -0.90 -8.53
C ASP A 47 4.29 -1.72 -9.37
N LYS A 48 4.24 -3.04 -9.15
CA LYS A 48 3.26 -3.91 -9.81
C LYS A 48 1.82 -3.61 -9.40
N LEU A 49 1.58 -3.27 -8.13
CA LEU A 49 0.25 -2.89 -7.66
C LEU A 49 -0.22 -1.56 -8.25
N ILE A 50 0.69 -0.59 -8.40
CA ILE A 50 0.40 0.69 -9.06
C ILE A 50 0.12 0.47 -10.55
N ALA A 51 0.96 -0.31 -11.24
CA ALA A 51 0.77 -0.61 -12.66
C ALA A 51 -0.58 -1.32 -12.94
N ASN A 52 -1.09 -2.10 -11.98
CA ASN A 52 -2.39 -2.75 -12.05
C ASN A 52 -3.55 -1.88 -11.53
N ASN A 53 -3.30 -0.61 -11.19
CA ASN A 53 -4.27 0.30 -10.59
C ASN A 53 -4.94 -0.26 -9.31
N ILE A 54 -4.20 -1.06 -8.53
CA ILE A 54 -4.65 -1.58 -7.22
C ILE A 54 -4.26 -0.60 -6.11
N LEU A 55 -3.11 0.05 -6.25
CA LEU A 55 -2.60 1.04 -5.32
C LEU A 55 -2.52 2.40 -6.01
N ASP A 56 -3.08 3.43 -5.40
CA ASP A 56 -3.26 4.73 -6.03
C ASP A 56 -3.29 5.84 -4.95
N ASP A 57 -2.28 6.70 -5.00
CA ASP A 57 -2.10 7.78 -4.02
C ASP A 57 -3.12 8.92 -4.20
N GLU A 58 -3.66 9.11 -5.41
CA GLU A 58 -4.70 10.12 -5.67
C GLU A 58 -6.02 9.69 -5.03
N ARG A 59 -6.45 8.44 -5.29
CA ARG A 59 -7.62 7.85 -4.63
C ARG A 59 -7.49 7.85 -3.12
N PHE A 60 -6.30 7.54 -2.60
CA PHE A 60 -6.03 7.64 -1.18
C PHE A 60 -6.19 9.08 -0.65
N ALA A 61 -5.63 10.08 -1.33
CA ALA A 61 -5.71 11.47 -0.90
C ALA A 61 -7.15 11.99 -0.86
N GLU A 62 -7.96 11.68 -1.88
CA GLU A 62 -9.38 12.03 -1.92
C GLU A 62 -10.16 11.42 -0.75
N MET A 63 -9.98 10.10 -0.52
CA MET A 63 -10.61 9.42 0.62
C MET A 63 -10.15 10.00 1.96
N TYR A 64 -8.88 10.37 2.08
CA TYR A 64 -8.32 10.95 3.29
C TYR A 64 -8.95 12.31 3.58
N ILE A 65 -8.98 13.22 2.61
CA ILE A 65 -9.59 14.55 2.73
C ILE A 65 -11.07 14.43 3.13
N ASN A 66 -11.84 13.61 2.42
CA ASN A 66 -13.26 13.37 2.73
C ASN A 66 -13.47 12.82 4.14
N SER A 67 -12.60 11.91 4.60
CA SER A 67 -12.63 11.38 5.96
C SER A 67 -12.31 12.44 7.03
N ARG A 68 -11.37 13.35 6.75
CA ARG A 68 -10.98 14.44 7.65
C ARG A 68 -12.07 15.53 7.71
N ALA A 69 -12.61 15.94 6.58
CA ALA A 69 -13.70 16.92 6.50
C ALA A 69 -14.93 16.46 7.31
N ARG A 70 -15.34 15.20 7.19
CA ARG A 70 -16.46 14.63 7.98
C ARG A 70 -16.24 14.63 9.48
N LYS A 71 -14.99 14.71 9.94
CA LYS A 71 -14.61 14.78 11.36
C LYS A 71 -14.44 16.23 11.84
N GLY A 72 -14.80 17.22 11.03
CA GLY A 72 -14.70 18.63 11.36
C GLY A 72 -13.29 19.21 11.26
N PHE A 73 -12.35 18.49 10.62
CA PHE A 73 -11.05 19.08 10.30
C PHE A 73 -11.20 19.96 9.06
N GLY A 74 -10.87 21.26 9.20
CA GLY A 74 -10.80 22.20 8.08
C GLY A 74 -9.56 21.99 7.21
N PRO A 75 -9.49 22.66 6.04
CA PRO A 75 -8.27 22.78 5.24
C PRO A 75 -7.11 23.43 6.00
#